data_AF-A0A5U9QL11-F1
#
_entry.id   AF-A0A5U9QL11-F1
#
_cell.length_a   1.000
_cell.length_b   1.000
_cell.length_c   1.000
_cell.angle_alpha   90.00
_cell.angle_beta   90.00
_cell.angle_gamma   90.00
#
_symmetry.space_group_name_H-M   'P 1'
#
loop_
_entity.id
_entity.type
_entity.pdbx_description
1 polymer ?
#
loop_
_entity_poly.entity_id
_entity_poly.type
_entity_poly.pdbx_seq_one_letter_code
_entity_poly.pdbx_strand_id
1 'polypeptide(L)'
;MKRASFITLAIIGAYSALQAAWAVDYPLPPEGSRLIGQNQTYTVQEGDKNLQAIARRFDTAAMLILEANNTIAPVPKPGTLITIPSQMLLPDAPREGVIVNLAELRLYYYPPGENRVQVYPIGIGLQGLET
;
A
#
# COMPACT_ATOMS: atom_id res chain seq x y z
N MET A 1 31.85 33.86 -8.12
CA MET A 1 30.46 33.65 -7.69
C MET A 1 29.72 32.48 -8.39
N LYS A 2 30.22 31.89 -9.49
CA LYS A 2 29.53 30.77 -10.19
C LYS A 2 29.79 29.36 -9.64
N ARG A 3 30.83 29.17 -8.81
CA ARG A 3 31.22 27.84 -8.27
C ARG A 3 30.32 27.35 -7.12
N ALA A 4 29.80 28.26 -6.30
CA ALA A 4 28.87 27.91 -5.22
C ALA A 4 27.52 27.39 -5.75
N SER A 5 27.13 27.81 -6.95
CA SER A 5 25.88 27.41 -7.64
C SER A 5 25.90 25.96 -8.12
N PHE A 6 27.06 25.42 -8.49
CA PHE A 6 27.18 24.03 -8.92
C PHE A 6 27.17 23.05 -7.74
N ILE A 7 27.76 23.44 -6.61
CA ILE A 7 27.79 22.62 -5.40
C ILE A 7 26.37 22.51 -4.80
N THR A 8 25.62 23.61 -4.77
CA THR A 8 24.22 23.59 -4.31
C THR A 8 23.32 22.76 -5.22
N LEU A 9 23.50 22.86 -6.55
CA LEU A 9 22.74 22.03 -7.50
C LEU A 9 23.09 20.53 -7.38
N ALA A 10 24.36 20.19 -7.11
CA ALA A 10 24.81 18.82 -6.90
C ALA A 10 24.25 18.21 -5.59
N ILE A 11 24.18 19.00 -4.51
CA ILE A 11 23.60 18.57 -3.23
C ILE A 11 22.09 18.30 -3.38
N ILE A 12 21.36 19.18 -4.06
CA ILE A 12 19.92 18.97 -4.32
C ILE A 12 19.71 17.73 -5.20
N GLY A 13 20.53 17.54 -6.24
CA GLY A 13 20.49 16.35 -7.09
C GLY A 13 20.74 15.04 -6.33
N ALA A 14 21.66 15.04 -5.36
CA ALA A 14 21.94 13.88 -4.53
C ALA A 14 20.81 13.54 -3.54
N TYR A 15 20.08 14.55 -3.05
CA TYR A 15 18.91 14.34 -2.17
C TYR A 15 17.71 13.73 -2.92
N SER A 16 17.56 14.03 -4.21
CA SER A 16 16.48 13.47 -5.04
C SER A 16 16.62 11.97 -5.31
N ALA A 17 17.84 11.43 -5.22
CA ALA A 17 18.14 10.03 -5.55
C ALA A 17 17.78 9.02 -4.44
N LEU A 18 17.29 9.49 -3.29
CA LEU A 18 16.97 8.67 -2.12
C LEU A 18 15.48 8.30 -1.99
N GLN A 19 14.66 8.54 -3.02
CA GLN A 19 13.30 8.01 -3.04
C GLN A 19 13.33 6.51 -3.39
N ALA A 20 13.82 5.69 -2.46
CA ALA A 20 13.51 4.27 -2.46
C ALA A 20 11.99 4.12 -2.35
N ALA A 21 11.39 3.28 -3.18
CA ALA A 21 9.99 2.88 -2.99
C ALA A 21 9.93 2.10 -1.67
N TRP A 22 9.19 2.62 -0.69
CA TRP A 22 8.97 1.93 0.57
C TRP A 22 7.87 0.89 0.32
N ALA A 23 8.24 -0.38 0.31
CA ALA A 23 7.24 -1.43 0.47
C ALA A 23 6.67 -1.32 1.89
N VAL A 24 5.40 -1.68 2.09
CA VAL A 24 4.89 -1.83 3.45
C VAL A 24 5.49 -3.11 4.04
N ASP A 25 6.62 -2.96 4.72
CA ASP A 25 7.31 -4.03 5.41
C ASP A 25 6.59 -4.34 6.73
N TYR A 26 6.06 -5.56 6.84
CA TYR A 26 5.45 -6.04 8.08
C TYR A 26 6.36 -7.09 8.74
N PRO A 27 6.70 -6.96 10.03
CA PRO A 27 7.36 -8.04 10.74
C PRO A 27 6.45 -9.26 10.77
N LEU A 28 7.02 -10.46 10.64
CA LEU A 28 6.21 -11.67 10.78
C LEU A 28 5.66 -11.76 12.21
N PRO A 29 4.37 -12.11 12.36
CA PRO A 29 3.77 -12.26 13.67
C PRO A 29 4.33 -13.51 14.36
N PRO A 30 4.17 -13.64 15.70
CA PRO A 30 4.57 -14.83 16.45
C PRO A 30 4.00 -16.12 15.85
N GLU A 31 4.67 -17.25 16.12
CA GLU A 31 4.17 -18.56 15.68
C GLU A 31 2.72 -18.79 16.12
N GLY A 32 1.94 -19.38 15.22
CA GLY A 32 0.49 -19.59 15.41
C GLY A 32 -0.38 -18.36 15.14
N SER A 33 0.20 -17.15 15.02
CA SER A 33 -0.54 -15.95 14.60
C SER A 33 -0.37 -15.68 13.10
N ARG A 34 -1.42 -15.12 12.49
CA ARG A 34 -1.46 -14.68 11.10
C ARG A 34 -1.83 -13.21 10.95
N LEU A 35 -2.17 -12.52 12.04
CA LEU A 35 -2.66 -11.15 12.00
C LEU A 35 -1.48 -10.17 11.91
N ILE A 36 -1.49 -9.33 10.87
CA ILE A 36 -0.52 -8.26 10.66
C ILE A 36 -1.22 -6.94 10.35
N GLY A 37 -0.48 -5.84 10.50
CA GLY A 37 -0.97 -4.50 10.23
C GLY A 37 -2.03 -4.01 11.22
N GLN A 38 -2.49 -2.79 11.00
CA GLN A 38 -3.49 -2.12 11.85
C GLN A 38 -4.39 -1.28 10.96
N ASN A 39 -5.69 -1.30 11.24
CA ASN A 39 -6.63 -0.39 10.58
C ASN A 39 -6.33 1.05 11.00
N GLN A 40 -6.54 1.98 10.08
CA GLN A 40 -6.32 3.40 10.33
C GLN A 40 -7.60 4.17 10.05
N THR A 41 -7.82 5.27 10.77
CA THR A 41 -8.88 6.21 10.43
C THR A 41 -8.28 7.34 9.61
N TYR A 42 -8.95 7.69 8.52
CA TYR A 42 -8.55 8.77 7.64
C TYR A 42 -9.71 9.74 7.43
N THR A 43 -9.41 11.04 7.49
CA THR A 43 -10.37 12.09 7.13
C THR A 43 -10.11 12.50 5.69
N VAL A 44 -11.11 12.37 4.83
CA VAL A 44 -11.04 12.76 3.41
C VAL A 44 -10.73 14.26 3.31
N GLN A 45 -9.75 14.61 2.49
CA GLN A 45 -9.27 15.97 2.28
C GLN A 45 -9.85 16.57 1.00
N GLU A 46 -9.83 17.91 0.88
CA GLU A 46 -10.34 18.62 -0.31
C GLU A 46 -9.61 18.22 -1.62
N GLY A 47 -8.35 17.80 -1.52
CA GLY A 47 -7.56 17.33 -2.67
C GLY A 47 -7.76 15.85 -3.05
N ASP A 48 -8.52 15.07 -2.26
CA ASP A 48 -8.74 13.66 -2.57
C ASP A 48 -9.77 13.50 -3.68
N LYS A 49 -9.33 12.97 -4.83
CA LYS A 49 -10.15 12.89 -6.05
C LYS A 49 -11.25 11.83 -5.98
N ASN A 50 -10.90 10.62 -5.52
CA ASN A 50 -11.77 9.46 -5.42
C ASN A 50 -11.14 8.41 -4.50
N LEU A 51 -11.88 7.33 -4.19
CA LEU A 51 -11.36 6.24 -3.36
C LEU A 51 -10.10 5.57 -3.95
N GLN A 52 -9.95 5.50 -5.27
CA GLN A 52 -8.75 4.93 -5.91
C GLN A 52 -7.50 5.77 -5.64
N ALA A 53 -7.61 7.09 -5.68
CA ALA A 53 -6.52 8.00 -5.37
C ALA A 53 -6.11 7.90 -3.90
N ILE A 54 -7.11 7.79 -3.00
CA ILE A 54 -6.86 7.56 -1.57
C ILE A 54 -6.19 6.20 -1.37
N ALA A 55 -6.74 5.13 -1.93
CA ALA A 55 -6.25 3.76 -1.77
C ALA A 55 -4.78 3.61 -2.18
N ARG A 56 -4.37 4.26 -3.28
CA ARG A 56 -2.97 4.31 -3.74
C ARG A 56 -2.00 4.93 -2.73
N ARG A 57 -2.46 5.86 -1.90
CA ARG A 57 -1.61 6.49 -0.87
C ARG A 57 -1.40 5.60 0.35
N PHE A 58 -2.27 4.61 0.52
CA PHE A 58 -2.26 3.68 1.64
C PHE A 58 -1.93 2.25 1.22
N ASP A 59 -1.41 2.07 -0.01
CA ASP A 59 -1.06 0.76 -0.58
C ASP A 59 -2.16 -0.31 -0.43
N THR A 60 -3.41 0.09 -0.67
CA THR A 60 -4.58 -0.79 -0.59
C THR A 60 -5.45 -0.68 -1.84
N ALA A 61 -6.45 -1.56 -1.95
CA ALA A 61 -7.42 -1.52 -3.03
C ALA A 61 -8.64 -0.66 -2.63
N ALA A 62 -9.16 0.11 -3.59
CA ALA A 62 -10.34 0.95 -3.36
C ALA A 62 -11.59 0.14 -2.96
N MET A 63 -11.71 -1.09 -3.49
CA MET A 63 -12.79 -2.01 -3.13
C MET A 63 -12.73 -2.41 -1.66
N LEU A 64 -11.54 -2.64 -1.10
CA LEU A 64 -11.41 -2.94 0.34
C LEU A 64 -11.82 -1.76 1.20
N ILE A 65 -11.49 -0.52 0.79
CA ILE A 65 -11.99 0.68 1.50
C ILE A 65 -13.52 0.75 1.42
N LEU A 66 -14.11 0.46 0.27
CA LEU A 66 -15.57 0.44 0.11
C LEU A 66 -16.22 -0.61 1.02
N GLU A 67 -15.67 -1.81 1.09
CA GLU A 67 -16.14 -2.90 1.95
C GLU A 67 -16.01 -2.57 3.44
N ALA A 68 -14.90 -1.95 3.84
CA ALA A 68 -14.67 -1.53 5.22
C ALA A 68 -15.54 -0.35 5.67
N ASN A 69 -16.07 0.43 4.72
CA ASN A 69 -16.86 1.64 4.98
C ASN A 69 -18.22 1.53 4.33
N ASN A 70 -19.08 0.73 4.96
CA ASN A 70 -20.43 0.46 4.45
C ASN A 70 -21.15 1.78 4.06
N THR A 71 -21.72 1.83 2.86
CA THR A 71 -22.46 2.98 2.29
C THR A 71 -21.66 4.25 1.93
N ILE A 72 -20.32 4.17 1.83
CA ILE A 72 -19.54 5.31 1.35
C ILE A 72 -19.71 5.56 -0.16
N ALA A 73 -19.77 6.83 -0.56
CA ALA A 73 -19.77 7.21 -1.98
C ALA A 73 -18.38 6.95 -2.62
N PRO A 74 -18.30 6.54 -3.91
CA PRO A 74 -17.03 6.38 -4.63
C PRO A 74 -16.15 7.64 -4.67
N VAL A 75 -16.78 8.81 -4.57
CA VAL A 75 -16.14 10.12 -4.39
C VAL A 75 -16.66 10.68 -3.06
N PRO A 76 -15.99 10.39 -1.94
CA PRO A 76 -16.43 10.87 -0.64
C PRO A 76 -16.21 12.37 -0.50
N LYS A 77 -17.07 13.04 0.27
CA LYS A 77 -16.93 14.48 0.52
C LYS A 77 -15.75 14.74 1.48
N PRO A 78 -15.05 15.87 1.36
CA PRO A 78 -14.08 16.30 2.36
C PRO A 78 -14.70 16.33 3.76
N GLY A 79 -13.94 15.92 4.77
CA GLY A 79 -14.40 15.75 6.15
C GLY A 79 -15.06 14.40 6.45
N THR A 80 -15.31 13.56 5.44
CA THR A 80 -15.79 12.18 5.67
C THR A 80 -14.71 11.37 6.39
N LEU A 81 -15.06 10.74 7.51
CA LEU A 81 -14.20 9.78 8.21
C LEU A 81 -14.34 8.41 7.57
N ILE A 82 -13.22 7.80 7.23
CA ILE A 82 -13.15 6.47 6.60
C ILE A 82 -12.12 5.60 7.31
N THR A 83 -12.39 4.30 7.36
CA THR A 83 -11.46 3.27 7.81
C THR A 83 -10.61 2.81 6.63
N ILE A 84 -9.30 2.85 6.78
CA ILE A 84 -8.34 2.26 5.86
C ILE A 84 -8.03 0.84 6.38
N PRO A 85 -8.42 -0.21 5.65
CA PRO A 85 -8.27 -1.60 6.08
C PRO A 85 -6.85 -2.12 5.79
N SER A 86 -5.89 -1.66 6.59
CA SER A 86 -4.48 -2.11 6.50
C SER A 86 -4.18 -3.29 7.44
N GLN A 87 -5.15 -3.75 8.24
CA GLN A 87 -5.05 -5.01 8.99
C GLN A 87 -5.47 -6.19 8.11
N MET A 88 -4.72 -7.29 8.17
CA MET A 88 -4.97 -8.46 7.33
C MET A 88 -4.45 -9.74 7.96
N LEU A 89 -4.95 -10.87 7.46
CA LEU A 89 -4.45 -12.19 7.80
C LEU A 89 -3.48 -12.65 6.71
N LEU A 90 -2.30 -13.11 7.10
CA LEU A 90 -1.39 -13.79 6.19
C LEU A 90 -2.09 -15.00 5.55
N PRO A 91 -1.86 -15.30 4.27
CA PRO A 91 -2.43 -16.47 3.60
C PRO A 91 -2.12 -17.78 4.33
N ASP A 92 -3.00 -18.77 4.19
CA ASP A 92 -2.77 -20.12 4.71
C ASP A 92 -1.91 -20.93 3.75
N ALA A 93 -0.65 -20.56 3.65
CA ALA A 93 0.31 -21.13 2.72
C ALA A 93 1.74 -20.99 3.29
N PRO A 94 2.72 -21.77 2.78
CA PRO A 94 4.12 -21.63 3.18
C PRO A 94 4.59 -20.17 3.02
N ARG A 95 5.21 -19.61 4.07
CA ARG A 95 5.73 -18.22 4.10
C ARG A 95 7.05 -18.11 3.33
N GLU A 96 7.02 -18.43 2.05
CA GLU A 96 8.19 -18.50 1.17
C GLU A 96 7.88 -17.87 -0.20
N GLY A 97 8.82 -17.09 -0.72
CA GLY A 97 8.72 -16.52 -2.05
C GLY A 97 7.50 -15.62 -2.22
N VAL A 98 6.75 -15.80 -3.31
CA VAL A 98 5.61 -14.97 -3.68
C VAL A 98 4.30 -15.75 -3.53
N ILE A 99 3.35 -15.17 -2.81
CA ILE A 99 1.98 -15.68 -2.68
C ILE A 99 1.02 -14.62 -3.21
N VAL A 100 0.15 -15.01 -4.14
CA VAL A 100 -0.87 -14.12 -4.71
C VAL A 100 -2.24 -14.50 -4.16
N ASN A 101 -2.86 -13.60 -3.40
CA ASN A 101 -4.24 -13.74 -2.93
C ASN A 101 -5.17 -12.90 -3.78
N LEU A 102 -5.86 -13.54 -4.71
CA LEU A 102 -6.78 -12.88 -5.64
C LEU A 102 -8.04 -12.33 -4.96
N ALA A 103 -8.48 -12.94 -3.86
CA ALA A 103 -9.68 -12.50 -3.14
C ALA A 103 -9.45 -11.16 -2.42
N GLU A 104 -8.21 -10.91 -1.97
CA GLU A 104 -7.84 -9.65 -1.33
C GLU A 104 -7.13 -8.68 -2.26
N LEU A 105 -6.89 -9.06 -3.52
CA LEU A 105 -6.09 -8.29 -4.48
C LEU A 105 -4.72 -7.91 -3.92
N ARG A 106 -4.05 -8.88 -3.28
CA ARG A 106 -2.74 -8.69 -2.64
C ARG A 106 -1.72 -9.72 -3.08
N LEU A 107 -0.49 -9.27 -3.23
CA LEU A 107 0.71 -10.09 -3.34
C LEU A 107 1.49 -9.99 -2.04
N TYR A 108 1.89 -11.14 -1.50
CA TYR A 108 2.72 -11.29 -0.32
C TYR A 108 4.09 -11.83 -0.76
N TYR A 109 5.15 -11.08 -0.52
CA TYR A 109 6.52 -11.52 -0.78
C TYR A 109 7.25 -11.74 0.55
N TYR A 110 7.85 -12.93 0.70
CA TYR A 110 8.66 -13.34 1.83
C TYR A 110 10.12 -13.39 1.40
N PRO A 111 10.92 -12.34 1.68
CA PRO A 111 12.31 -12.31 1.27
C PRO A 111 13.12 -13.41 1.98
N PRO A 112 14.03 -14.11 1.28
CA PRO A 112 14.82 -15.17 1.88
C PRO A 112 15.66 -14.68 3.05
N GLY A 113 15.59 -15.38 4.19
CA GLY A 113 16.43 -15.11 5.37
C GLY A 113 15.96 -13.92 6.22
N GLU A 114 14.79 -13.35 5.94
CA GLU A 114 14.27 -12.20 6.67
C GLU A 114 12.98 -12.52 7.42
N ASN A 115 12.84 -11.97 8.63
CA ASN A 115 11.62 -12.13 9.44
C ASN A 115 10.57 -11.06 9.12
N ARG A 116 10.30 -10.84 7.83
CA ARG A 116 9.31 -9.87 7.35
C ARG A 116 8.53 -10.39 6.15
N VAL A 117 7.41 -9.74 5.88
CA VAL A 117 6.61 -9.90 4.67
C VAL A 117 6.34 -8.55 4.06
N GLN A 118 6.46 -8.49 2.74
CA GLN A 118 6.13 -7.32 1.93
C GLN A 118 4.78 -7.55 1.27
N VAL A 119 3.87 -6.59 1.44
CA VAL A 119 2.52 -6.69 0.87
C VAL A 119 2.33 -5.61 -0.18
N TYR A 120 1.85 -6.04 -1.35
CA TYR A 120 1.59 -5.15 -2.48
C TYR A 120 0.13 -5.30 -2.96
N PRO A 121 -0.60 -4.20 -3.18
CA PRO A 121 -1.87 -4.27 -3.87
C PRO A 121 -1.63 -4.66 -5.34
N ILE A 122 -2.48 -5.52 -5.88
CA ILE A 122 -2.43 -5.93 -7.29
C ILE A 122 -3.74 -5.63 -8.01
N GLY A 123 -3.64 -5.36 -9.31
CA GLY A 123 -4.79 -5.40 -10.21
C GLY A 123 -4.85 -6.76 -10.91
N ILE A 124 -6.04 -7.19 -11.29
CA ILE A 124 -6.26 -8.37 -12.13
C ILE A 124 -6.80 -7.95 -13.49
N GLY A 125 -6.28 -8.55 -14.56
CA GLY A 125 -6.88 -8.43 -15.88
C GLY A 125 -8.15 -9.28 -15.96
N LEU A 126 -9.15 -8.81 -16.70
CA LEU A 126 -10.37 -9.60 -16.97
C LEU A 126 -10.13 -10.49 -18.19
N GLN A 127 -10.51 -11.76 -18.07
CA GLN A 127 -10.42 -12.71 -19.19
C GLN A 127 -11.24 -12.21 -20.38
N GLY A 128 -10.64 -12.18 -21.57
CA GLY A 128 -11.27 -11.70 -22.81
C GLY A 128 -11.07 -10.21 -23.10
N LEU A 129 -10.41 -9.47 -22.19
CA LEU A 129 -9.82 -8.17 -22.50
C LEU A 129 -8.30 -8.40 -22.65
N GLU A 130 -7.79 -8.31 -23.87
CA GLU A 130 -6.34 -8.30 -24.12
C GLU A 130 -5.74 -7.08 -23.40
N THR A 131 -4.66 -7.28 -22.64
CA THR A 131 -3.91 -6.22 -21.92
C THR A 131 -2.46 -6.21 -22.37
#